data_AF-A0A1M6EAP9-F1
#
_entry.id   AF-A0A1M6EAP9-F1
#
_cell.length_a   1.000
_cell.length_b   1.000
_cell.length_c   1.000
_cell.angle_alpha   90.00
_cell.angle_beta   90.00
_cell.angle_gamma   90.00
#
_symmetry.space_group_name_H-M   'P 1'
#
loop_
_entity.id
_entity.type
_entity.pdbx_description
1 polymer ?
#
loop_
_entity_poly.entity_id
_entity_poly.type
_entity_poly.pdbx_seq_one_letter_code
_entity_poly.pdbx_strand_id
1 'polypeptide(L)'
;MMLGGLFGMMLVFIGFALLLMWGAKRIGRPGLAVWIGYIGAAYFALTALDTLRFCGALPFIEMGAHVCEGAGRELSLVYALIAAPAAAIFLVAFALRLRESRRYGGPR
;
A
#
# COMPACT_ATOMS: atom_id res chain seq x y z
N MET A 1 4.95 19.92 7.65
CA MET A 1 4.28 20.11 6.35
C MET A 1 4.43 18.91 5.39
N MET A 2 5.46 18.06 5.50
CA MET A 2 5.60 16.87 4.65
C MET A 2 4.66 15.69 4.96
N LEU A 3 4.15 15.57 6.20
CA LEU A 3 3.25 14.49 6.64
C LEU A 3 1.87 14.47 5.96
N GLY A 4 1.27 15.65 5.77
CA GLY A 4 -0.01 15.76 5.08
C GLY A 4 0.08 15.34 3.61
N GLY A 5 1.22 15.61 2.96
CA GLY A 5 1.49 15.22 1.58
C GLY A 5 1.62 13.71 1.42
N LEU A 6 2.38 13.05 2.30
CA LEU A 6 2.58 11.60 2.28
C LEU A 6 1.29 10.83 2.58
N PHE A 7 0.54 11.26 3.60
CA PHE A 7 -0.74 10.67 3.93
C PHE A 7 -1.79 10.90 2.83
N GLY A 8 -1.82 12.11 2.25
CA GLY A 8 -2.68 12.44 1.12
C GLY A 8 -2.37 11.60 -0.12
N MET A 9 -1.09 11.46 -0.48
CA MET A 9 -0.67 10.59 -1.59
C MET A 9 -1.05 9.13 -1.35
N MET A 10 -0.90 8.63 -0.12
CA MET A 10 -1.30 7.27 0.24
C MET A 10 -2.80 7.06 0.05
N LEU A 11 -3.64 7.97 0.54
CA LEU A 11 -5.10 7.89 0.38
C LEU A 11 -5.52 7.95 -1.09
N VAL A 12 -4.90 8.84 -1.88
CA VAL A 12 -5.15 8.96 -3.33
C VAL A 12 -4.78 7.65 -4.02
N PHE A 13 -3.63 7.07 -3.68
CA PHE A 13 -3.16 5.82 -4.29
C PHE A 13 -4.08 4.63 -3.95
N ILE A 14 -4.48 4.50 -2.67
CA ILE A 14 -5.43 3.47 -2.24
C ILE A 14 -6.78 3.67 -2.94
N GLY A 15 -7.30 4.90 -2.99
CA GLY A 15 -8.55 5.23 -3.67
C GLY A 15 -8.50 4.89 -5.16
N PHE A 16 -7.41 5.21 -5.83
CA PHE A 16 -7.19 4.88 -7.24
C PHE A 16 -7.11 3.36 -7.47
N ALA A 17 -6.39 2.63 -6.62
CA ALA A 17 -6.32 1.17 -6.69
C ALA A 17 -7.70 0.51 -6.47
N LEU A 18 -8.50 1.03 -5.54
CA LEU A 18 -9.88 0.58 -5.31
C LEU A 18 -10.78 0.84 -6.54
N LEU A 19 -10.66 2.01 -7.16
CA LEU A 19 -11.35 2.35 -8.40
C LEU A 19 -10.98 1.40 -9.54
N LEU A 20 -9.70 1.09 -9.71
CA LEU A 20 -9.23 0.14 -10.72
C LEU A 20 -9.72 -1.28 -10.44
N MET A 21 -9.69 -1.74 -9.19
CA MET A 21 -10.23 -3.04 -8.80
C MET A 21 -11.73 -3.13 -9.03
N TRP A 22 -12.47 -2.05 -8.75
CA TRP A 22 -13.91 -1.97 -9.01
C TRP A 22 -14.23 -1.92 -10.51
N GLY A 23 -13.44 -1.17 -11.29
CA GLY A 23 -13.52 -1.14 -12.75
C GLY A 23 -13.24 -2.50 -13.38
N ALA A 24 -12.20 -3.20 -12.93
CA ALA A 24 -11.86 -4.55 -13.36
C ALA A 24 -12.99 -5.55 -13.04
N LYS A 25 -13.68 -5.38 -11.90
CA LYS A 25 -14.88 -6.15 -11.56
C LYS A 25 -16.04 -5.86 -12.51
N ARG A 26 -16.31 -4.59 -12.83
CA ARG A 26 -17.35 -4.18 -13.79
C ARG A 26 -17.12 -4.76 -15.19
N ILE A 27 -15.87 -4.87 -15.61
CA ILE A 27 -15.46 -5.43 -16.91
C ILE A 27 -15.49 -6.98 -16.90
N GLY A 28 -15.81 -7.61 -15.77
CA GLY A 28 -15.92 -9.06 -15.65
C GLY A 28 -14.57 -9.78 -15.58
N ARG A 29 -13.47 -9.06 -15.31
CA ARG A 29 -12.11 -9.60 -15.16
C ARG A 29 -11.63 -9.56 -13.71
N PRO A 30 -12.14 -10.43 -12.82
CA PRO A 30 -11.77 -10.43 -11.40
C PRO A 30 -10.29 -10.80 -11.19
N GLY A 31 -9.68 -11.55 -12.12
CA GLY A 31 -8.24 -11.83 -12.08
C GLY A 31 -7.39 -10.56 -12.12
N LEU A 32 -7.79 -9.55 -12.90
CA LEU A 32 -7.09 -8.26 -12.95
C LEU A 32 -7.19 -7.51 -11.62
N ALA A 33 -8.35 -7.53 -10.94
CA ALA A 33 -8.51 -6.90 -9.63
C ALA A 33 -7.56 -7.51 -8.57
N VAL A 34 -7.36 -8.84 -8.63
CA VAL A 34 -6.42 -9.54 -7.76
C VAL A 34 -4.97 -9.15 -8.05
N TRP A 35 -4.59 -9.08 -9.33
CA TRP A 35 -3.26 -8.60 -9.73
C TRP A 35 -3.00 -7.16 -9.29
N ILE A 36 -3.98 -6.27 -9.44
CA ILE A 36 -3.89 -4.87 -8.98
C ILE A 36 -3.68 -4.81 -7.46
N GLY A 37 -4.42 -5.63 -6.69
CA GLY A 37 -4.24 -5.72 -5.24
C GLY A 37 -2.85 -6.22 -4.83
N TYR A 38 -2.33 -7.27 -5.48
CA TYR A 38 -0.98 -7.78 -5.22
C TYR A 38 0.12 -6.78 -5.60
N ILE A 39 0.01 -6.13 -6.76
CA ILE A 39 0.98 -5.11 -7.21
C ILE A 39 0.97 -3.93 -6.25
N GLY A 40 -0.21 -3.46 -5.83
CA GLY A 40 -0.33 -2.38 -4.85
C GLY A 40 0.28 -2.75 -3.49
N ALA A 41 0.06 -3.97 -3.02
CA ALA A 41 0.66 -4.46 -1.78
C ALA A 41 2.20 -4.58 -1.88
N ALA A 42 2.72 -5.08 -3.00
CA ALA A 42 4.15 -5.14 -3.26
C ALA A 42 4.78 -3.73 -3.29
N TYR A 43 4.09 -2.75 -3.88
CA TYR A 43 4.53 -1.36 -3.88
C TYR A 43 4.66 -0.80 -2.46
N PHE A 44 3.64 -0.99 -1.61
CA PHE A 44 3.70 -0.54 -0.20
C PHE A 44 4.78 -1.26 0.62
N ALA A 45 5.03 -2.54 0.35
CA ALA A 45 6.11 -3.28 1.01
C ALA A 45 7.49 -2.74 0.60
N LEU A 46 7.69 -2.42 -0.67
CA LEU A 46 8.93 -1.85 -1.17
C LEU A 46 9.15 -0.43 -0.64
N THR A 47 8.12 0.42 -0.62
CA THR A 47 8.26 1.78 -0.05
C THR A 47 8.54 1.74 1.44
N ALA A 48 8.00 0.78 2.20
CA ALA A 48 8.37 0.57 3.61
C ALA A 48 9.86 0.21 3.77
N LEU A 49 10.38 -0.71 2.95
CA LEU A 49 11.78 -1.08 2.96
C LEU A 49 12.70 0.08 2.58
N ASP A 50 12.33 0.85 1.55
CA ASP A 50 13.09 2.04 1.16
C ASP A 50 13.07 3.10 2.26
N THR A 51 11.94 3.28 2.96
CA THR A 51 11.86 4.19 4.10
C THR A 51 12.76 3.74 5.25
N LEU A 52 12.81 2.44 5.54
CA LEU A 52 13.71 1.86 6.55
C LEU A 52 15.18 1.99 6.16
N ARG A 53 15.51 1.86 4.88
CA ARG A 53 16.87 2.10 4.35
C ARG A 53 17.25 3.57 4.46
N PHE A 54 16.39 4.48 4.03
CA PHE A 54 16.62 5.93 4.07
C PHE A 54 16.82 6.45 5.50
N CYS A 55 16.02 5.99 6.46
CA CYS A 55 16.14 6.43 7.86
C CYS A 55 17.18 5.64 8.69
N GLY A 56 18.07 4.86 8.04
CA GLY A 56 19.17 4.16 8.71
C GLY A 56 18.73 3.03 9.66
N ALA A 57 17.53 2.48 9.48
CA ALA A 57 17.05 1.33 10.27
C ALA A 57 17.60 -0.02 9.75
N LEU A 58 18.18 -0.03 8.53
CA LEU A 58 18.83 -1.20 7.93
C LEU A 58 20.33 -0.92 7.74
N PRO A 59 21.22 -1.86 8.09
CA PRO A 59 22.66 -1.60 8.27
C PRO A 59 23.47 -1.42 6.97
N PHE A 60 22.83 -1.35 5.80
CA PHE A 60 23.55 -1.50 4.53
C PHE A 60 23.81 -0.22 3.74
N ILE A 61 23.00 0.84 3.82
CA ILE A 61 23.25 2.12 3.10
C ILE A 61 22.52 3.29 3.79
N GLU A 62 23.23 4.17 4.48
CA GLU A 62 22.69 5.46 4.94
C GLU A 62 22.77 6.49 3.81
N MET A 63 21.68 6.74 3.09
CA MET A 63 21.55 7.92 2.23
C MET A 63 20.53 8.88 2.85
N GLY A 64 20.97 10.05 3.30
CA GLY A 64 20.06 11.13 3.70
C GLY A 64 19.50 11.07 5.13
N ALA A 65 20.21 10.43 6.07
CA ALA A 65 19.81 10.33 7.48
C ALA A 65 19.41 11.68 8.13
N HIS A 66 19.98 12.79 7.66
CA HIS A 66 19.68 14.15 8.09
C HIS A 66 18.21 14.57 7.89
N VAL A 67 17.48 13.94 6.96
CA VAL A 67 16.05 14.23 6.70
C VAL A 67 15.14 13.46 7.67
N CYS A 68 15.65 12.40 8.27
CA CYS A 68 14.95 11.59 9.28
C CYS A 68 15.36 11.94 10.72
N GLU A 69 15.89 13.13 11.02
CA GLU A 69 16.22 13.51 12.41
C GLU A 69 14.99 13.97 13.21
N GLY A 70 15.00 13.70 14.53
CA GLY A 70 13.92 14.09 15.45
C GLY A 70 12.59 13.38 15.17
N ALA A 71 11.48 14.12 15.24
CA ALA A 71 10.12 13.60 15.04
C ALA A 71 9.91 12.97 13.64
N GLY A 72 10.74 13.30 12.65
CA GLY A 72 10.71 12.70 11.32
C GLY A 72 11.09 11.21 11.30
N ARG A 73 11.96 10.77 12.21
CA ARG A 73 12.38 9.36 12.34
C ARG A 73 11.24 8.47 12.81
N GLU A 74 10.62 8.87 13.92
CA GLU A 74 9.57 8.10 14.58
C GLU A 74 8.38 7.92 13.65
N LEU A 75 8.01 8.97 12.92
CA LEU A 75 6.90 8.94 11.99
C LEU A 75 7.20 8.11 10.73
N SER A 76 8.42 8.20 10.21
CA SER A 76 8.86 7.36 9.07
C SER A 76 8.91 5.88 9.45
N LEU A 77 9.32 5.58 10.69
CA LEU A 77 9.28 4.23 11.24
C LEU A 77 7.85 3.72 11.45
N VAL A 78 6.95 4.55 12.00
CA VAL A 78 5.52 4.21 12.14
C VAL A 78 4.87 3.96 10.77
N TYR A 79 5.21 4.77 9.77
CA TYR A 79 4.74 4.54 8.41
C TYR A 79 5.23 3.20 7.86
N ALA A 80 6.54 2.93 7.94
CA ALA A 80 7.14 1.72 7.38
C ALA A 80 6.72 0.44 8.11
N LEU A 81 6.60 0.47 9.44
CA LEU A 81 6.30 -0.70 10.27
C LEU A 81 4.81 -0.98 10.41
N ILE A 82 3.95 0.05 10.29
CA ILE A 82 2.52 -0.08 10.57
C ILE A 82 1.68 0.32 9.37
N ALA A 83 1.79 1.56 8.89
CA ALA A 83 0.86 2.09 7.89
C ALA A 83 0.97 1.37 6.54
N ALA A 84 2.20 1.18 6.05
CA ALA A 84 2.47 0.50 4.78
C ALA A 84 2.05 -0.98 4.79
N PRO A 85 2.44 -1.81 5.79
CA PRO A 85 1.97 -3.20 5.85
C PRO A 85 0.46 -3.30 6.08
N ALA A 86 -0.15 -2.39 6.87
CA ALA A 86 -1.61 -2.36 7.01
C ALA A 86 -2.31 -2.05 5.67
N ALA A 87 -1.81 -1.09 4.89
CA ALA A 87 -2.33 -0.78 3.56
C ALA A 87 -2.17 -1.96 2.59
N ALA A 88 -1.02 -2.65 2.62
CA ALA A 88 -0.77 -3.84 1.81
C ALA A 88 -1.75 -4.98 2.14
N ILE A 89 -1.94 -5.28 3.43
CA ILE A 89 -2.91 -6.27 3.90
C ILE A 89 -4.33 -5.89 3.47
N PHE A 90 -4.71 -4.62 3.62
CA PHE A 90 -6.02 -4.13 3.23
C PHE A 90 -6.28 -4.33 1.73
N LEU A 91 -5.31 -3.99 0.86
CA LEU A 91 -5.43 -4.18 -0.59
C LEU A 91 -5.57 -5.65 -0.97
N VAL A 92 -4.78 -6.54 -0.36
CA VAL A 92 -4.86 -7.99 -0.60
C VAL A 92 -6.19 -8.56 -0.12
N ALA A 93 -6.60 -8.24 1.11
CA ALA A 93 -7.87 -8.70 1.67
C ALA A 93 -9.07 -8.22 0.86
N PHE A 94 -9.05 -6.95 0.42
CA PHE A 94 -10.10 -6.41 -0.44
C PHE A 94 -10.13 -7.09 -1.81
N ALA A 95 -8.97 -7.30 -2.42
CA ALA A 95 -8.87 -8.00 -3.70
C ALA A 95 -9.36 -9.45 -3.62
N LEU A 96 -9.05 -10.16 -2.53
CA LEU A 96 -9.58 -11.51 -2.26
C LEU A 96 -11.10 -11.51 -2.04
N ARG A 97 -11.62 -10.55 -1.26
CA ARG A 97 -13.07 -10.38 -1.04
C ARG A 97 -13.83 -10.11 -2.34
N LEU A 98 -13.25 -9.33 -3.26
CA LEU A 98 -13.81 -9.10 -4.59
C LEU A 98 -13.86 -10.38 -5.43
N ARG A 99 -12.86 -11.26 -5.29
CA ARG A 99 -12.82 -12.57 -5.93
C ARG A 99 -13.88 -13.52 -5.37
N GLU A 100 -14.05 -13.59 -4.05
CA GLU A 100 -15.05 -14.44 -3.39
C GLU A 100 -16.49 -14.03 -3.68
N SER A 101 -16.76 -12.73 -3.77
CA SER A 101 -18.11 -12.19 -4.07
C SER A 101 -18.67 -12.74 -5.39
N ARG A 102 -17.83 -13.19 -6.33
CA ARG A 102 -18.25 -13.86 -7.58
C ARG A 102 -18.41 -15.38 -7.45
N ARG A 103 -17.71 -16.04 -6.51
CA ARG A 103 -17.92 -17.48 -6.24
C ARG A 103 -19.28 -17.75 -5.59
N TYR A 104 -19.77 -16.82 -4.76
CA TYR A 104 -21.05 -16.97 -4.05
C TYR A 104 -22.22 -16.17 -4.65
N GLY A 105 -21.93 -15.24 -5.58
CA GLY A 105 -22.93 -14.42 -6.28
C GLY A 105 -23.32 -14.95 -7.67
N GLY A 106 -23.34 -16.27 -7.86
CA GLY A 106 -23.94 -16.87 -9.04
C GLY A 106 -25.41 -16.49 -9.15
N PRO A 107 -25.93 -16.15 -10.34
CA PRO A 107 -27.31 -15.72 -10.51
C PRO A 107 -28.26 -16.80 -9.98
N ARG A 108 -29.13 -16.40 -9.05
CA ARG A 108 -30.45 -17.04 -8.91
C ARG A 108 -31.34 -16.52 -10.02
#